data_AF-A0A535E5Q8-F1
#
_entry.id   AF-A0A535E5Q8-F1
#
_cell.length_a   1.000
_cell.length_b   1.000
_cell.length_c   1.000
_cell.angle_alpha   90.00
_cell.angle_beta   90.00
_cell.angle_gamma   90.00
#
_symmetry.space_group_name_H-M   'P 1'
#
loop_
_entity.id
_entity.type
_entity.pdbx_description
1 polymer ?
#
loop_
_entity_poly.entity_id
_entity_poly.type
_entity_poly.pdbx_seq_one_letter_code
_entity_poly.pdbx_strand_id
1 'polypeptide(L)'
;MTDTGKTPAQQLLGETAPELVRLTDEVLFGQVWSDPGLSPRDRSLVTVAALVSLYRTEQLGSHLRRALDNGLTRDELVQAITHLAFYAGWPNAVTAITQLKKITED
;
A
#
# COMPACT_ATOMS: atom_id res chain seq x y z
N MET A 1 -15.58 -3.33 -18.54
CA MET A 1 -14.90 -2.19 -17.90
C MET A 1 -14.42 -1.28 -19.00
N THR A 2 -14.93 -0.06 -19.06
CA THR A 2 -14.46 0.94 -20.03
C THR A 2 -13.10 1.45 -19.56
N ASP A 3 -12.04 1.03 -20.25
CA ASP A 3 -10.73 1.61 -20.08
C ASP A 3 -10.79 3.08 -20.52
N THR A 4 -10.77 3.98 -19.54
CA THR A 4 -10.85 5.42 -19.78
C THR A 4 -9.48 6.02 -20.12
N GLY A 5 -8.40 5.21 -20.14
CA GLY A 5 -7.01 5.68 -20.29
C GLY A 5 -6.50 6.51 -19.11
N LYS A 6 -7.31 6.72 -18.06
CA LYS A 6 -6.99 7.52 -16.88
C LYS A 6 -6.50 6.66 -15.73
N THR A 7 -5.48 7.13 -15.01
CA THR A 7 -5.00 6.47 -13.78
C THR A 7 -6.06 6.51 -12.67
N PRO A 8 -6.00 5.63 -11.66
CA PRO A 8 -6.94 5.68 -10.54
C PRO A 8 -6.98 7.05 -9.83
N ALA A 9 -5.83 7.72 -9.71
CA ALA A 9 -5.75 9.06 -9.12
C ALA A 9 -6.45 10.11 -10.00
N GLN A 10 -6.27 10.06 -11.32
CA GLN A 10 -6.95 10.95 -12.26
C GLN A 10 -8.47 10.79 -12.23
N GLN A 11 -8.96 9.55 -12.10
CA GLN A 11 -10.40 9.29 -12.00
C GLN A 11 -10.98 9.78 -10.67
N LEU A 12 -10.25 9.62 -9.57
CA LEU A 12 -10.75 9.95 -8.24
C LEU A 12 -10.64 11.44 -7.89
N LEU A 13 -9.55 12.10 -8.31
CA LEU A 13 -9.16 13.42 -7.80
C LEU A 13 -8.83 14.44 -8.89
N GLY A 14 -8.94 14.08 -10.19
CA GLY A 14 -8.46 14.91 -11.29
C GLY A 14 -9.05 16.33 -11.33
N GLU A 15 -10.35 16.47 -11.08
CA GLU A 15 -11.03 17.78 -11.07
C GLU A 15 -10.80 18.55 -9.76
N THR A 16 -10.63 17.85 -8.64
CA THR A 16 -10.54 18.46 -7.31
C THR A 16 -9.12 18.87 -6.94
N ALA A 17 -8.13 18.05 -7.27
CA ALA A 17 -6.74 18.22 -6.84
C ALA A 17 -5.76 17.83 -7.97
N PRO A 18 -5.75 18.56 -9.10
CA PRO A 18 -4.96 18.20 -10.29
C PRO A 18 -3.44 18.12 -10.01
N GLU A 19 -2.91 18.98 -9.14
CA GLU A 19 -1.49 18.91 -8.78
C GLU A 19 -1.15 17.67 -7.95
N LEU A 20 -2.04 17.24 -7.04
CA LEU A 20 -1.85 16.00 -6.30
C LEU A 20 -1.85 14.79 -7.23
N VAL A 21 -2.72 14.80 -8.25
CA VAL A 21 -2.74 13.76 -9.29
C VAL A 21 -1.43 13.77 -10.09
N ARG A 22 -0.95 14.94 -10.52
CA ARG A 22 0.35 15.07 -11.21
C ARG A 22 1.50 14.52 -10.37
N LEU A 23 1.58 14.90 -9.09
CA LEU A 23 2.59 14.38 -8.16
C LEU A 23 2.46 12.87 -7.94
N THR A 24 1.25 12.34 -7.92
CA THR A 24 1.00 10.89 -7.79
C THR A 24 1.51 10.13 -9.01
N ASP A 25 1.19 10.60 -10.21
CA ASP A 25 1.56 9.91 -11.45
C ASP A 25 3.06 10.09 -11.75
N GLU A 26 3.58 11.32 -11.72
CA GLU A 26 4.94 11.63 -12.18
C GLU A 26 6.01 11.39 -11.12
N VAL A 27 5.75 11.76 -9.86
CA VAL A 27 6.78 11.70 -8.80
C VAL A 27 6.65 10.40 -8.01
N LEU A 28 5.48 10.13 -7.44
CA LEU A 28 5.29 8.95 -6.60
C LEU A 28 5.48 7.67 -7.44
N PHE A 29 4.63 7.45 -8.45
CA PHE A 29 4.72 6.21 -9.24
C PHE A 29 5.78 6.28 -10.35
N GLY A 30 5.92 7.43 -11.01
CA GLY A 30 6.85 7.61 -12.12
C GLY A 30 8.33 7.64 -11.73
N GLN A 31 8.68 8.06 -10.51
CA GLN A 31 10.08 8.14 -10.04
C GLN A 31 10.32 7.30 -8.78
N VAL A 32 9.60 7.56 -7.69
CA VAL A 32 9.90 6.92 -6.40
C VAL A 32 9.63 5.42 -6.44
N TRP A 33 8.50 4.98 -6.98
CA TRP A 33 8.18 3.55 -7.06
C TRP A 33 8.91 2.80 -8.17
N SER A 34 9.38 3.51 -9.20
CA SER A 34 10.12 2.93 -10.32
C SER A 34 11.63 2.86 -10.09
N ASP A 35 12.14 3.53 -9.04
CA ASP A 35 13.57 3.52 -8.69
C ASP A 35 14.07 2.08 -8.45
N PRO A 36 15.08 1.60 -9.21
CA PRO A 36 15.59 0.23 -9.09
C PRO A 36 16.46 0.01 -7.84
N GLY A 37 16.82 1.06 -7.10
CA GLY A 37 17.61 0.96 -5.87
C GLY A 37 16.93 0.24 -4.71
N LEU A 38 15.60 0.08 -4.78
CA LEU A 38 14.83 -0.77 -3.87
C LEU A 38 13.78 -1.55 -4.66
N SER A 39 13.76 -2.88 -4.48
CA SER A 39 12.85 -3.76 -5.22
C SER A 39 11.38 -3.38 -4.97
N PRO A 40 10.45 -3.61 -5.93
CA PRO A 40 9.03 -3.39 -5.70
C PRO A 40 8.49 -4.19 -4.51
N ARG A 41 9.02 -5.39 -4.27
CA ARG A 41 8.72 -6.23 -3.10
C ARG A 41 9.06 -5.50 -1.81
N ASP A 42 10.30 -5.07 -1.67
CA ASP A 42 10.77 -4.45 -0.42
C ASP A 42 10.14 -3.07 -0.23
N ARG A 43 9.95 -2.30 -1.30
CA ARG A 43 9.24 -1.02 -1.28
C ARG A 43 7.81 -1.17 -0.76
N SER A 44 7.11 -2.22 -1.19
CA SER A 44 5.80 -2.56 -0.64
C SER A 44 5.87 -2.92 0.85
N LEU A 45 6.86 -3.69 1.29
CA LEU A 45 7.05 -4.04 2.70
C LEU A 45 7.20 -2.78 3.58
N VAL A 46 8.09 -1.85 3.20
CA VAL A 46 8.29 -0.62 3.98
C VAL A 46 7.05 0.27 3.96
N THR A 47 6.33 0.32 2.83
CA THR A 47 5.09 1.10 2.72
C THR A 47 4.00 0.53 3.64
N VAL A 48 3.79 -0.79 3.63
CA VAL A 48 2.86 -1.46 4.54
C VAL A 48 3.25 -1.18 5.99
N ALA A 49 4.53 -1.33 6.33
CA ALA A 49 5.00 -1.08 7.69
C ALA A 49 4.71 0.37 8.15
N ALA A 50 4.93 1.36 7.28
CA ALA A 50 4.60 2.75 7.56
C ALA A 50 3.08 2.97 7.74
N LEU A 51 2.25 2.41 6.86
CA LEU A 51 0.79 2.56 6.93
C LEU A 51 0.20 1.91 8.18
N VAL A 52 0.71 0.73 8.57
CA VAL A 52 0.35 0.08 9.84
C VAL A 52 0.78 0.93 11.02
N SER A 53 2.02 1.41 11.03
CA SER A 53 2.57 2.17 12.17
C SER A 53 1.86 3.51 12.37
N LEU A 54 1.46 4.17 11.28
CA LEU A 54 0.74 5.45 11.30
C LEU A 54 -0.79 5.30 11.38
N TYR A 55 -1.31 4.07 11.50
CA TYR A 55 -2.76 3.78 11.52
C TYR A 55 -3.53 4.41 10.34
N ARG A 56 -3.03 4.22 9.11
CA ARG A 56 -3.62 4.74 7.87
C ARG A 56 -4.43 3.67 7.14
N THR A 57 -5.51 3.23 7.78
CA THR A 57 -6.31 2.06 7.38
C THR A 57 -6.98 2.18 6.01
N GLU A 58 -7.33 3.40 5.59
CA GLU A 58 -7.96 3.68 4.28
C GLU A 58 -7.02 3.40 3.10
N GLN A 59 -5.71 3.47 3.32
CA GLN A 59 -4.70 3.18 2.29
C GLN A 59 -4.09 1.77 2.46
N LEU A 60 -4.18 1.19 3.65
CA LEU A 60 -3.52 -0.08 3.95
C LEU A 60 -4.01 -1.21 3.05
N GLY A 61 -5.32 -1.33 2.81
CA GLY A 61 -5.88 -2.43 2.02
C GLY A 61 -5.41 -2.48 0.56
N SER A 62 -5.21 -1.34 -0.09
CA SER A 62 -4.69 -1.30 -1.47
C SER A 62 -3.20 -1.62 -1.52
N HIS A 63 -2.44 -1.18 -0.52
CA HIS A 63 -1.00 -1.47 -0.41
C HIS A 63 -0.70 -2.91 0.03
N LEU A 64 -1.58 -3.55 0.80
CA LEU A 64 -1.48 -4.99 1.09
C LEU A 64 -1.66 -5.84 -0.18
N ARG A 65 -2.62 -5.49 -1.05
CA ARG A 65 -2.78 -6.17 -2.37
C ARG A 65 -1.55 -5.97 -3.24
N ARG A 66 -1.09 -4.72 -3.38
CA ARG A 66 0.14 -4.40 -4.12
C ARG A 66 1.37 -5.10 -3.56
N ALA A 67 1.43 -5.31 -2.24
CA ALA A 67 2.51 -6.08 -1.61
C ALA A 67 2.52 -7.55 -2.08
N LEU A 68 1.34 -8.18 -2.12
CA LEU A 68 1.17 -9.54 -2.65
C LEU A 68 1.53 -9.60 -4.14
N ASP A 69 1.03 -8.67 -4.94
CA ASP A 69 1.32 -8.57 -6.38
C ASP A 69 2.82 -8.39 -6.67
N ASN A 70 3.52 -7.66 -5.78
CA ASN A 70 4.96 -7.44 -5.87
C ASN A 70 5.79 -8.59 -5.26
N GLY A 71 5.16 -9.70 -4.85
CA GLY A 71 5.85 -10.92 -4.45
C GLY A 71 6.12 -11.09 -2.95
N LEU A 72 5.51 -10.29 -2.07
CA LEU A 72 5.43 -10.65 -0.65
C LEU A 72 4.42 -11.77 -0.47
N THR A 73 4.74 -12.73 0.39
CA THR A 73 3.80 -13.78 0.78
C THR A 73 2.89 -13.30 1.90
N ARG A 74 1.73 -13.95 2.03
CA ARG A 74 0.83 -13.76 3.18
C ARG A 74 1.58 -13.96 4.50
N ASP A 75 2.41 -14.99 4.61
CA ASP A 75 3.12 -15.33 5.84
C ASP A 75 4.17 -14.28 6.21
N GLU A 76 4.91 -13.73 5.24
CA GLU A 76 5.84 -12.62 5.47
C GLU A 76 5.11 -11.37 5.96
N LEU A 77 3.95 -11.04 5.39
CA LEU A 77 3.12 -9.92 5.84
C LEU A 77 2.57 -10.16 7.26
N VAL A 78 2.13 -11.38 7.58
CA VAL A 78 1.72 -11.75 8.94
C VAL A 78 2.87 -11.53 9.92
N GLN A 79 4.07 -12.04 9.63
CA GLN A 79 5.23 -11.89 10.51
C GLN A 79 5.64 -10.42 10.68
N ALA A 80 5.68 -9.65 9.60
CA ALA A 80 6.01 -8.23 9.66
C ALA A 80 4.99 -7.45 10.51
N ILE A 81 3.69 -7.68 10.31
CA ILE A 81 2.64 -6.98 11.06
C ILE A 81 2.63 -7.41 12.53
N THR A 82 2.86 -8.70 12.83
CA THR A 82 3.02 -9.18 14.21
C THR A 82 4.22 -8.53 14.88
N HIS A 83 5.35 -8.37 14.18
CA HIS A 83 6.51 -7.66 14.71
C HIS A 83 6.18 -6.19 15.01
N LEU A 84 5.41 -5.53 14.14
CA LEU A 84 4.96 -4.14 14.37
C LEU A 84 4.04 -3.99 15.59
N ALA A 85 3.40 -5.05 16.08
CA ALA A 85 2.60 -4.97 17.30
C ALA A 85 3.42 -4.49 18.52
N PHE A 86 4.72 -4.80 18.55
CA PHE A 86 5.64 -4.38 19.59
C PHE A 86 6.10 -2.92 19.46
N TYR A 87 6.13 -2.37 18.25
CA TYR A 87 6.67 -1.02 17.97
C TYR A 87 5.59 0.02 17.70
N ALA A 88 4.44 -0.39 17.18
CA ALA A 88 3.31 0.45 16.80
C ALA A 88 2.03 0.13 17.59
N GLY A 89 2.06 -0.88 18.46
CA GLY A 89 0.96 -1.23 19.35
C GLY A 89 0.00 -2.28 18.78
N TRP A 90 -0.62 -3.03 19.71
CA TRP A 90 -1.53 -4.13 19.40
C TRP A 90 -2.75 -3.72 18.53
N PRO A 91 -3.40 -2.57 18.76
CA PRO A 91 -4.53 -2.14 17.92
C PRO A 91 -4.16 -1.98 16.44
N ASN A 92 -2.97 -1.44 16.14
CA ASN A 92 -2.50 -1.28 14.76
C ASN A 92 -2.32 -2.65 14.08
N ALA A 93 -1.69 -3.59 14.77
CA ALA A 93 -1.45 -4.93 14.25
C ALA A 93 -2.76 -5.71 14.04
N VAL A 94 -3.70 -5.68 15.00
CA VAL A 94 -4.99 -6.37 14.89
C VAL A 94 -5.80 -5.85 13.70
N THR A 95 -5.88 -4.53 13.52
CA THR A 95 -6.58 -3.92 12.40
C THR A 95 -5.94 -4.33 11.06
N ALA A 96 -4.60 -4.32 10.98
CA ALA A 96 -3.86 -4.69 9.79
C ALA A 96 -4.01 -6.17 9.42
N ILE A 97 -3.87 -7.09 10.39
CA ILE A 97 -4.10 -8.53 10.19
C ILE A 97 -5.54 -8.79 9.76
N THR A 98 -6.51 -8.09 10.34
CA THR A 98 -7.93 -8.25 9.95
C THR A 98 -8.17 -7.85 8.50
N GLN A 99 -7.52 -6.78 8.02
CA GLN A 99 -7.59 -6.40 6.60
C GLN A 99 -6.88 -7.40 5.70
N LEU A 100 -5.67 -7.84 6.07
CA LEU A 100 -4.93 -8.86 5.30
C LEU A 100 -5.73 -10.16 5.19
N LYS A 101 -6.33 -10.61 6.30
CA LYS A 101 -7.20 -11.78 6.34
C LYS A 101 -8.30 -11.70 5.29
N LYS A 102 -9.07 -10.60 5.26
CA LYS A 102 -10.13 -10.37 4.27
C LYS A 102 -9.62 -10.43 2.83
N ILE A 103 -8.43 -9.88 2.56
CA ILE A 103 -7.85 -9.86 1.20
C ILE A 103 -7.43 -11.25 0.73
N THR A 104 -7.00 -12.13 1.65
CA THR A 104 -6.42 -13.46 1.31
C THR A 104 -7.39 -14.62 1.47
N GLU A 105 -8.59 -14.38 2.02
CA GLU A 105 -9.66 -15.39 2.16
C GLU A 105 -10.72 -15.29 1.05
N ASP A 106 -10.68 -14.21 0.26
CA ASP A 106 -11.39 -14.06 -1.01
C ASP A 106 -10.58 -14.68 -2.17
#